data_AF-A0A961F5T8-F1
#
_entry.id   AF-A0A961F5T8-F1
#
_cell.length_a   1.000
_cell.length_b   1.000
_cell.length_c   1.000
_cell.angle_alpha   90.00
_cell.angle_beta   90.00
_cell.angle_gamma   90.00
#
_symmetry.space_group_name_H-M   'P 1'
#
loop_
_entity.id
_entity.type
_entity.pdbx_description
1 polymer ?
#
loop_
_entity_poly.entity_id
_entity_poly.type
_entity_poly.pdbx_seq_one_letter_code
_entity_poly.pdbx_strand_id
1 'polypeptide(L)'
;MPSYDRYLATRHFGSLDGLRFLCIGAVIWHHAPLSLEMADLSILFVRGHVGVDFFFVLSGFLITTLLLREEAAKGRFSLRGFYWRRALRILPAYYLVVGLAAFNAIVLNGRSEDIALVPYYIFFLSNFLTEHIGLLDPTWSLSVEEQYYLIWPALLLLLPRRWLPTLLLGLIALHLTVFLGLFDRIGITAIEAGPLRIGLGDATPAIFMGSLAAIALNSRAGFGRIAPL
;
A
#
# COMPACT_ATOMS: atom_id res chain seq x y z
N MET A 1 -4.06 12.93 28.89
CA MET A 1 -4.52 12.85 27.48
C MET A 1 -3.58 13.58 26.56
N PRO A 2 -3.28 13.06 25.35
CA PRO A 2 -2.64 13.89 24.34
C PRO A 2 -3.60 15.02 23.94
N SER A 3 -3.20 16.27 24.17
CA SER A 3 -3.94 17.41 23.65
C SER A 3 -3.89 17.39 22.12
N TYR A 4 -4.95 17.89 21.47
CA TYR A 4 -5.01 18.02 20.01
C TYR A 4 -3.76 18.73 19.45
N ASP A 5 -3.30 19.75 20.15
CA ASP A 5 -2.11 20.52 19.75
C ASP A 5 -0.83 19.68 19.86
N ARG A 6 -0.72 18.78 20.85
CA ARG A 6 0.37 17.80 20.95
C ARG A 6 0.32 16.77 19.82
N TYR A 7 -0.88 16.32 19.43
CA TYR A 7 -1.05 15.45 18.27
C TYR A 7 -0.55 16.16 17.00
N LEU A 8 -0.97 17.39 16.73
CA LEU A 8 -0.51 18.15 15.57
C LEU A 8 1.00 18.42 15.60
N ALA A 9 1.58 18.67 16.77
CA ALA A 9 3.01 18.90 16.94
C ALA A 9 3.87 17.63 16.74
N THR A 10 3.27 16.44 16.80
CA THR A 10 4.00 15.18 16.62
C THR A 10 4.56 15.12 15.20
N ARG A 11 5.88 15.04 15.02
CA ARG A 11 6.50 14.93 13.68
C ARG A 11 6.84 13.51 13.27
N HIS A 12 7.05 12.64 14.25
CA HIS A 12 7.48 11.26 14.05
C HIS A 12 6.67 10.35 14.98
N PHE A 13 6.14 9.26 14.42
CA PHE A 13 5.31 8.30 15.15
C PHE A 13 6.08 7.00 15.32
N GLY A 14 7.04 6.97 16.25
CA GLY A 14 7.93 5.81 16.43
C GLY A 14 7.20 4.50 16.70
N SER A 15 6.04 4.54 17.37
CA SER A 15 5.19 3.35 17.57
C SER A 15 4.63 2.78 16.26
N LEU A 16 4.31 3.65 15.29
CA LEU A 16 3.83 3.22 13.98
C LEU A 16 4.97 2.65 13.13
N ASP A 17 6.18 3.17 13.28
CA ASP A 17 7.36 2.59 12.62
C ASP A 17 7.70 1.21 13.18
N GLY A 18 7.60 1.03 14.50
CA GLY A 18 7.72 -0.29 15.13
C GLY A 18 6.64 -1.27 14.65
N LEU A 19 5.39 -0.81 14.51
CA LEU A 19 4.31 -1.63 13.98
C LEU A 19 4.54 -1.99 12.51
N ARG A 20 5.02 -1.06 11.68
CA ARG A 20 5.40 -1.34 10.29
C ARG A 20 6.50 -2.39 10.19
N PHE A 21 7.50 -2.31 11.07
CA PHE A 21 8.54 -3.33 11.14
C PHE A 21 7.96 -4.71 11.41
N LEU A 22 7.04 -4.82 12.38
CA LEU A 22 6.35 -6.09 12.68
C LEU A 22 5.49 -6.58 11.50
N CYS A 23 4.76 -5.68 10.82
CA CYS A 23 3.97 -6.01 9.64
C CYS A 23 4.85 -6.56 8.51
N ILE A 24 5.95 -5.88 8.18
CA ILE A 24 6.90 -6.33 7.15
C ILE A 24 7.55 -7.65 7.54
N GLY A 25 7.91 -7.81 8.83
CA GLY A 25 8.45 -9.07 9.34
C GLY A 25 7.49 -10.25 9.13
N ALA A 26 6.19 -10.05 9.39
CA ALA A 26 5.17 -11.06 9.14
C ALA A 26 5.03 -11.40 7.65
N VAL A 27 5.15 -10.41 6.75
CA VAL A 27 5.11 -10.62 5.28
C VAL A 27 6.33 -11.42 4.81
N ILE A 28 7.53 -11.02 5.23
CA ILE A 28 8.77 -11.75 4.89
C ILE A 28 8.69 -13.19 5.41
N TRP A 29 8.21 -13.38 6.63
CA TRP A 29 8.05 -14.72 7.21
C TRP A 29 7.06 -15.58 6.43
N HIS A 30 5.95 -15.01 5.95
CA HIS A 30 4.95 -15.71 5.15
C HIS A 30 5.47 -16.14 3.77
N HIS A 31 6.30 -15.32 3.13
CA HIS A 31 6.85 -15.60 1.79
C HIS A 31 8.25 -16.24 1.80
N ALA A 32 8.84 -16.45 2.97
CA ALA A 32 10.11 -17.15 3.08
C ALA A 32 9.92 -18.64 2.73
N PRO A 33 10.76 -19.24 1.87
CA PRO A 33 10.73 -20.68 1.58
C PRO A 33 11.34 -21.47 2.74
N LEU A 34 10.82 -21.29 3.95
CA LEU A 34 11.23 -22.01 5.14
C LEU A 34 10.55 -23.38 5.12
N SER A 35 11.29 -24.39 4.67
CA SER A 35 10.96 -25.82 4.81
C SER A 35 11.11 -26.28 6.26
N LEU A 36 10.51 -25.56 7.20
CA LEU A 36 10.57 -25.91 8.62
C LEU A 36 9.37 -26.80 8.93
N GLU A 37 9.65 -27.99 9.47
CA GLU A 37 8.70 -28.92 10.11
C GLU A 37 7.99 -28.32 11.35
N MET A 38 7.78 -27.00 11.38
CA MET A 38 7.11 -26.23 12.42
C MET A 38 5.65 -25.95 12.01
N ALA A 39 4.91 -27.03 11.70
CA ALA A 39 3.50 -26.95 11.33
C ALA A 39 2.60 -26.41 12.46
N ASP A 40 3.06 -26.41 13.71
CA ASP A 40 2.29 -25.94 14.86
C ASP A 40 2.28 -24.40 15.05
N LEU A 41 3.14 -23.64 14.34
CA LEU A 41 3.07 -22.17 14.28
C LEU A 41 2.25 -21.66 13.08
N SER A 42 1.51 -22.55 12.41
CA SER A 42 0.71 -22.31 11.21
C SER A 42 -0.29 -21.14 11.28
N ILE A 43 -0.71 -20.72 12.48
CA ILE A 43 -1.63 -19.59 12.66
C ILE A 43 -0.99 -18.27 12.18
N LEU A 44 0.33 -18.12 12.29
CA LEU A 44 1.06 -16.96 11.78
C LEU A 44 1.29 -17.07 10.26
N PHE A 45 1.45 -18.28 9.73
CA PHE A 45 1.53 -18.53 8.29
C PHE A 45 0.23 -18.19 7.57
N VAL A 46 -0.94 -18.40 8.17
CA VAL A 46 -2.24 -18.09 7.54
C VAL A 46 -2.55 -16.57 7.50
N ARG A 47 -1.82 -15.73 8.26
CA ARG A 47 -2.16 -14.32 8.47
C ARG A 47 -1.20 -13.30 7.83
N GLY A 48 -0.34 -13.71 6.90
CA GLY A 48 0.53 -12.80 6.15
C GLY A 48 -0.24 -11.63 5.50
N HIS A 49 -1.44 -11.92 4.97
CA HIS A 49 -2.36 -10.92 4.41
C HIS A 49 -2.79 -9.84 5.42
N VAL A 50 -2.97 -10.20 6.70
CA VAL A 50 -3.30 -9.24 7.76
C VAL A 50 -2.16 -8.24 7.97
N GLY A 51 -0.91 -8.72 7.88
CA GLY A 51 0.27 -7.86 7.95
C GLY A 51 0.30 -6.83 6.82
N VAL A 52 -0.03 -7.24 5.59
CA VAL A 52 -0.14 -6.37 4.43
C VAL A 52 -1.25 -5.32 4.60
N ASP A 53 -2.43 -5.72 5.08
CA ASP A 53 -3.54 -4.77 5.31
C ASP A 53 -3.17 -3.72 6.36
N PHE A 54 -2.58 -4.12 7.49
CA PHE A 54 -2.11 -3.15 8.48
C PHE A 54 -1.03 -2.22 7.91
N PHE A 55 -0.09 -2.76 7.13
CA PHE A 55 0.91 -1.95 6.44
C PHE A 55 0.25 -0.89 5.54
N PHE A 56 -0.77 -1.28 4.76
CA PHE A 56 -1.52 -0.35 3.94
C PHE A 56 -2.30 0.71 4.74
N VAL A 57 -2.98 0.34 5.83
CA VAL A 57 -3.63 1.32 6.73
C VAL A 57 -2.59 2.33 7.23
N LEU A 58 -1.43 1.87 7.68
CA LEU A 58 -0.37 2.74 8.18
C LEU A 58 0.21 3.63 7.08
N SER A 59 0.30 3.12 5.85
CA SER A 59 0.75 3.86 4.68
C SER A 59 -0.18 5.00 4.30
N GLY A 60 -1.48 4.73 4.19
CA GLY A 60 -2.48 5.77 3.94
C GLY A 60 -2.53 6.81 5.06
N PHE A 61 -2.50 6.35 6.32
CA PHE A 61 -2.52 7.25 7.47
C PHE A 61 -1.32 8.19 7.51
N LEU A 62 -0.09 7.64 7.40
CA LEU A 62 1.13 8.44 7.53
C LEU A 62 1.31 9.39 6.35
N ILE A 63 1.04 8.94 5.13
CA ILE A 63 1.24 9.82 3.96
C ILE A 63 0.30 11.01 4.00
N THR A 64 -0.97 10.76 4.34
CA THR A 64 -2.00 11.78 4.42
C THR A 64 -1.71 12.76 5.55
N THR A 65 -1.35 12.24 6.73
CA THR A 65 -0.98 13.07 7.88
C THR A 65 0.23 13.96 7.59
N LEU A 66 1.27 13.42 6.94
CA LEU A 66 2.47 14.18 6.61
C LEU A 66 2.19 15.29 5.59
N LEU A 67 1.40 15.02 4.56
CA LEU A 67 1.02 16.02 3.55
C LEU A 67 0.15 17.13 4.16
N LEU A 68 -0.84 16.77 4.97
CA LEU A 68 -1.69 17.73 5.69
C LEU A 68 -0.88 18.63 6.63
N ARG A 69 0.09 18.05 7.35
CA ARG A 69 0.97 18.82 8.24
C ARG A 69 1.95 19.72 7.50
N GLU A 70 2.52 19.25 6.39
CA GLU A 70 3.39 20.07 5.55
C GLU A 70 2.62 21.27 4.98
N GLU A 71 1.40 21.05 4.52
CA GLU A 71 0.51 22.11 4.07
C GLU A 71 0.15 23.09 5.18
N ALA A 72 -0.26 22.61 6.35
CA ALA A 72 -0.58 23.47 7.49
C ALA A 72 0.61 24.35 7.91
N ALA A 73 1.84 23.83 7.79
CA ALA A 73 3.04 24.55 8.15
C ALA A 73 3.53 25.54 7.09
N LYS A 74 3.33 25.24 5.79
CA LYS A 74 3.93 26.00 4.67
C LYS A 74 2.90 26.65 3.74
N GLY A 75 1.61 26.50 4.02
CA GLY A 75 0.50 26.88 3.14
C GLY A 75 0.29 25.93 1.94
N ARG A 76 1.32 25.18 1.53
CA ARG A 76 1.27 24.17 0.46
C ARG A 76 2.33 23.10 0.66
N PHE A 77 2.06 21.86 0.26
CA PHE A 77 3.07 20.81 0.19
C PHE A 77 3.71 20.75 -1.22
N SER A 78 4.95 20.24 -1.30
CA SER A 78 5.68 20.15 -2.57
C SER A 78 5.61 18.74 -3.16
N LEU A 79 4.90 18.57 -4.28
CA LEU A 79 4.84 17.29 -5.01
C LEU A 79 6.24 16.84 -5.47
N ARG A 80 7.03 17.74 -6.04
CA ARG A 80 8.40 17.42 -6.46
C ARG A 80 9.26 16.95 -5.30
N GLY A 81 9.22 17.68 -4.18
CA GLY A 81 9.97 17.30 -2.98
C GLY A 81 9.50 15.97 -2.38
N PHE A 82 8.19 15.73 -2.41
CA PHE A 82 7.57 14.49 -1.97
C PHE A 82 8.06 13.29 -2.80
N TYR A 83 7.90 13.33 -4.12
CA TYR A 83 8.31 12.23 -5.00
C TYR A 83 9.81 12.01 -4.98
N TRP A 84 10.63 13.07 -4.93
CA TRP A 84 12.08 12.94 -4.90
C TRP A 84 12.59 12.20 -3.65
N ARG A 85 12.11 12.59 -2.46
CA ARG A 85 12.50 11.92 -1.20
C ARG A 85 12.10 10.45 -1.19
N ARG A 86 10.95 10.13 -1.80
CA ARG A 86 10.43 8.77 -1.87
C ARG A 86 11.20 7.92 -2.88
N ALA A 87 11.43 8.46 -4.07
CA ALA A 87 12.20 7.82 -5.12
C ALA A 87 13.59 7.41 -4.64
N LEU A 88 14.32 8.33 -3.99
CA LEU A 88 15.66 8.05 -3.43
C LEU A 88 15.66 7.01 -2.31
N ARG A 89 14.53 6.83 -1.61
CA ARG A 89 14.40 5.86 -0.51
C ARG A 89 14.09 4.45 -1.01
N ILE A 90 13.26 4.33 -2.05
CA ILE A 90 12.64 3.04 -2.43
C ILE A 90 13.24 2.50 -3.73
N LEU A 91 13.38 3.32 -4.77
CA LEU A 91 13.78 2.86 -6.10
C LEU A 91 15.14 2.14 -6.13
N PRO A 92 16.20 2.62 -5.44
CA PRO A 92 17.50 1.96 -5.51
C PRO A 92 17.44 0.52 -5.00
N ALA A 93 16.82 0.31 -3.83
CA ALA A 93 16.69 -1.02 -3.24
C ALA A 93 15.73 -1.90 -4.06
N TYR A 94 14.61 -1.34 -4.51
CA TYR A 94 13.63 -2.06 -5.31
C TYR A 94 14.22 -2.59 -6.62
N TYR A 95 14.85 -1.73 -7.42
CA TYR A 95 15.43 -2.15 -8.70
C TYR A 95 16.63 -3.07 -8.54
N LEU A 96 17.38 -2.97 -7.43
CA LEU A 96 18.42 -3.94 -7.10
C LEU A 96 17.80 -5.33 -6.87
N VAL A 97 16.75 -5.43 -6.06
CA VAL A 97 16.06 -6.71 -5.78
C VAL A 97 15.43 -7.28 -7.05
N VAL A 98 14.74 -6.47 -7.85
CA VAL A 98 14.17 -6.89 -9.15
C VAL A 98 15.28 -7.40 -10.08
N GLY A 99 16.39 -6.66 -10.20
CA GLY A 99 17.52 -7.06 -11.04
C GLY A 99 18.17 -8.37 -10.60
N LEU A 100 18.40 -8.55 -9.29
CA LEU A 100 18.98 -9.78 -8.74
C LEU A 100 18.04 -10.99 -8.90
N ALA A 101 16.74 -10.81 -8.64
CA ALA A 101 15.76 -11.88 -8.79
C ALA A 101 15.57 -12.27 -10.26
N ALA A 102 15.49 -11.30 -11.17
CA ALA A 102 15.42 -11.55 -12.60
C ALA A 102 16.68 -12.24 -13.11
N PHE A 103 17.88 -11.81 -12.67
CA PHE A 103 19.14 -12.47 -13.00
C PHE A 103 19.16 -13.93 -12.51
N ASN A 104 18.75 -14.18 -11.26
CA ASN A 104 18.69 -15.53 -10.72
C ASN A 104 17.72 -16.42 -11.50
N ALA A 105 16.50 -15.96 -11.77
CA ALA A 105 15.50 -16.73 -12.50
C ALA A 105 15.93 -17.02 -13.95
N ILE A 106 16.31 -15.98 -14.69
CA ILE A 106 16.56 -16.05 -16.14
C ILE A 106 17.93 -16.69 -16.43
N VAL A 107 18.99 -16.27 -15.73
CA VAL A 107 20.37 -16.67 -16.06
C VAL A 107 20.78 -17.93 -15.30
N LEU A 108 20.51 -18.00 -13.98
CA LEU A 108 20.99 -19.12 -13.16
C LEU A 108 20.04 -20.34 -13.22
N ASN A 109 18.73 -20.11 -13.27
CA ASN A 109 17.74 -21.19 -13.33
C ASN A 109 17.18 -21.45 -14.75
N GLY A 110 17.62 -20.69 -15.76
CA GLY A 110 17.27 -20.91 -17.16
C GLY A 110 15.82 -20.58 -17.55
N ARG A 111 15.07 -19.85 -16.71
CA ARG A 111 13.68 -19.43 -16.97
C ARG A 111 13.63 -18.22 -17.90
N SER A 112 14.06 -18.40 -19.15
CA SER A 112 14.21 -17.32 -20.12
C SER A 112 12.90 -16.58 -20.44
N GLU A 113 11.77 -17.27 -20.33
CA GLU A 113 10.42 -16.76 -20.53
C GLU A 113 10.03 -15.66 -19.53
N ASP A 114 10.59 -15.69 -18.31
CA ASP A 114 10.34 -14.69 -17.27
C ASP A 114 10.80 -13.27 -17.68
N ILE A 115 11.66 -13.15 -18.71
CA ILE A 115 12.09 -11.84 -19.23
C ILE A 115 10.91 -10.98 -19.67
N ALA A 116 9.83 -11.60 -20.14
CA ALA A 116 8.62 -10.90 -20.56
C ALA A 116 7.89 -10.23 -19.38
N LEU A 117 8.14 -10.69 -18.13
CA LEU A 117 7.51 -10.17 -16.92
C LEU A 117 8.27 -8.97 -16.34
N VAL A 118 9.57 -8.84 -16.64
CA VAL A 118 10.45 -7.79 -16.08
C VAL A 118 9.92 -6.37 -16.28
N PRO A 119 9.36 -5.97 -17.45
CA PRO A 119 8.80 -4.63 -17.63
C PRO A 119 7.70 -4.28 -16.62
N TYR A 120 6.87 -5.25 -16.21
CA TYR A 120 5.78 -5.00 -15.27
C TYR A 120 6.30 -4.71 -13.86
N TYR A 121 7.42 -5.30 -13.45
CA TYR A 121 8.09 -4.91 -12.21
C TYR A 121 8.69 -3.51 -12.30
N ILE A 122 9.33 -3.17 -13.43
CA ILE A 122 9.91 -1.83 -13.64
C ILE A 122 8.85 -0.72 -13.50
N PHE A 123 7.65 -0.96 -14.02
CA PHE A 123 6.55 0.02 -14.01
C PHE A 123 5.60 -0.10 -12.82
N PHE A 124 5.95 -0.89 -11.79
CA PHE A 124 5.08 -1.12 -10.62
C PHE A 124 3.67 -1.61 -11.01
N LEU A 125 3.61 -2.58 -11.91
CA LEU A 125 2.40 -3.24 -12.42
C LEU A 125 2.31 -4.70 -11.96
N SER A 126 3.16 -5.13 -11.04
CA SER A 126 3.20 -6.52 -10.60
C SER A 126 1.91 -6.96 -9.90
N ASN A 127 1.09 -6.03 -9.41
CA ASN A 127 -0.24 -6.35 -8.85
C ASN A 127 -1.27 -6.80 -9.87
N PHE A 128 -1.01 -6.60 -11.17
CA PHE A 128 -1.87 -7.09 -12.24
C PHE A 128 -1.34 -8.40 -12.83
N LEU A 129 -0.16 -8.86 -12.43
CA LEU A 129 0.41 -10.09 -12.99
C LEU A 129 -0.35 -11.32 -12.47
N THR A 130 -0.64 -12.26 -13.38
CA THR A 130 -1.17 -13.59 -13.01
C THR A 130 -0.07 -14.58 -12.64
N GLU A 131 1.17 -14.30 -13.08
CA GLU A 131 2.35 -15.12 -12.83
C GLU A 131 3.50 -14.23 -12.36
N HIS A 132 4.28 -14.73 -11.39
CA HIS A 132 5.36 -13.97 -10.78
C HIS A 132 6.72 -14.67 -10.90
N ILE A 133 7.77 -13.86 -11.02
CA ILE A 133 9.16 -14.30 -10.90
C ILE A 133 9.45 -14.57 -9.42
N GLY A 134 9.23 -15.80 -8.96
CA GLY A 134 9.65 -16.35 -7.65
C GLY A 134 9.65 -15.33 -6.50
N LEU A 135 10.84 -14.87 -6.12
CA LEU A 135 11.07 -13.94 -5.00
C LEU A 135 10.40 -12.56 -5.14
N LEU A 136 9.89 -12.21 -6.33
CA LEU A 136 9.21 -10.95 -6.61
C LEU A 136 7.69 -11.02 -6.41
N ASP A 137 7.14 -12.18 -6.05
CA ASP A 137 5.71 -12.33 -5.73
C ASP A 137 5.19 -11.25 -4.75
N PRO A 138 5.85 -10.95 -3.61
CA PRO A 138 5.32 -9.98 -2.63
C PRO A 138 5.29 -8.53 -3.14
N THR A 139 5.94 -8.23 -4.27
CA THR A 139 6.05 -6.87 -4.81
C THR A 139 4.72 -6.30 -5.30
N TRP A 140 3.68 -7.11 -5.48
CA TRP A 140 2.35 -6.63 -5.82
C TRP A 140 1.87 -5.56 -4.82
N SER A 141 2.15 -5.78 -3.52
CA SER A 141 1.74 -4.87 -2.46
C SER A 141 2.45 -3.53 -2.54
N LEU A 142 3.74 -3.54 -2.87
CA LEU A 142 4.53 -2.33 -3.10
C LEU A 142 4.07 -1.60 -4.37
N SER A 143 3.71 -2.32 -5.43
CA SER A 143 3.14 -1.73 -6.65
C SER A 143 1.86 -0.96 -6.36
N VAL A 144 0.93 -1.54 -5.59
CA VAL A 144 -0.29 -0.85 -5.13
C VAL A 144 0.05 0.38 -4.29
N GLU A 145 1.04 0.28 -3.40
CA GLU A 145 1.48 1.39 -2.56
C GLU A 145 2.00 2.56 -3.42
N GLU A 146 2.92 2.31 -4.35
CA GLU A 146 3.52 3.35 -5.20
C GLU A 146 2.50 3.98 -6.16
N GLN A 147 1.57 3.20 -6.72
CA GLN A 147 0.43 3.73 -7.47
C GLN A 147 -0.42 4.68 -6.62
N TYR A 148 -0.72 4.29 -5.38
CA TYR A 148 -1.43 5.15 -4.45
C TYR A 148 -0.66 6.44 -4.15
N TYR A 149 0.65 6.37 -3.95
CA TYR A 149 1.47 7.54 -3.71
C TYR A 149 1.65 8.45 -4.91
N LEU A 150 1.54 7.91 -6.12
CA LEU A 150 1.47 8.73 -7.31
C LEU A 150 0.17 9.53 -7.36
N ILE A 151 -0.96 8.88 -7.12
CA ILE A 151 -2.30 9.47 -7.31
C ILE A 151 -2.74 10.35 -6.13
N TRP A 152 -2.54 9.89 -4.90
CA TRP A 152 -3.13 10.51 -3.70
C TRP A 152 -2.68 11.95 -3.42
N PRO A 153 -1.38 12.31 -3.49
CA PRO A 153 -0.94 13.69 -3.31
C PRO A 153 -1.52 14.63 -4.38
N ALA A 154 -1.69 14.14 -5.62
CA ALA A 154 -2.34 14.91 -6.68
C ALA A 154 -3.83 15.12 -6.37
N LEU A 155 -4.55 14.10 -5.91
CA LEU A 155 -5.95 14.23 -5.47
C LEU A 155 -6.09 15.20 -4.29
N LEU A 156 -5.19 15.15 -3.30
CA LEU A 156 -5.18 16.08 -2.17
C LEU A 156 -4.98 17.54 -2.60
N LEU A 157 -4.22 17.77 -3.68
CA LEU A 157 -3.98 19.10 -4.23
C LEU A 157 -5.15 19.61 -5.08
N LEU A 158 -5.76 18.73 -5.89
CA LEU A 158 -6.74 19.09 -6.91
C LEU A 158 -8.18 19.09 -6.39
N LEU A 159 -8.52 18.21 -5.43
CA LEU A 159 -9.89 18.09 -4.92
C LEU A 159 -10.12 18.94 -3.67
N PRO A 160 -11.30 19.57 -3.53
CA PRO A 160 -11.64 20.29 -2.32
C PRO A 160 -11.74 19.31 -1.14
N ARG A 161 -11.20 19.69 0.03
CA ARG A 161 -11.06 18.79 1.19
C ARG A 161 -12.36 18.16 1.69
N ARG A 162 -13.48 18.86 1.52
CA ARG A 162 -14.82 18.35 1.88
C ARG A 162 -15.25 17.11 1.06
N TRP A 163 -14.67 16.88 -0.12
CA TRP A 163 -15.01 15.74 -1.00
C TRP A 163 -14.16 14.50 -0.71
N LEU A 164 -12.99 14.65 -0.07
CA LEU A 164 -12.07 13.54 0.17
C LEU A 164 -12.66 12.42 1.03
N PRO A 165 -13.38 12.69 2.14
CA PRO A 165 -14.03 11.63 2.91
C PRO A 165 -15.06 10.85 2.08
N THR A 166 -15.89 11.56 1.30
CA THR A 166 -16.89 10.93 0.42
C THR A 166 -16.24 10.07 -0.66
N LEU A 167 -15.16 10.55 -1.28
CA LEU A 167 -14.39 9.78 -2.24
C LEU A 167 -13.82 8.51 -1.62
N LEU A 168 -13.15 8.61 -0.46
CA LEU A 168 -12.56 7.46 0.21
C LEU A 168 -13.62 6.45 0.64
N LEU A 169 -14.74 6.91 1.21
CA LEU A 169 -15.88 6.06 1.56
C LEU A 169 -16.49 5.39 0.33
N GLY A 170 -16.61 6.11 -0.78
CA GLY A 170 -17.06 5.56 -2.06
C GLY A 170 -16.13 4.48 -2.60
N LEU A 171 -14.81 4.67 -2.53
CA LEU A 171 -13.82 3.66 -2.94
C LEU A 171 -13.84 2.43 -2.03
N ILE A 172 -13.99 2.62 -0.72
CA ILE A 172 -14.13 1.51 0.24
C ILE A 172 -15.43 0.73 -0.03
N ALA A 173 -16.55 1.43 -0.26
CA ALA A 173 -17.83 0.82 -0.58
C ALA A 173 -17.79 0.08 -1.93
N LEU A 174 -17.14 0.67 -2.94
CA LEU A 174 -16.93 0.04 -4.24
C LEU A 174 -16.11 -1.24 -4.10
N HIS A 175 -15.03 -1.22 -3.33
CA HIS A 175 -14.25 -2.43 -3.08
C HIS A 175 -15.11 -3.50 -2.39
N LEU A 176 -15.92 -3.12 -1.38
CA LEU A 176 -16.79 -4.06 -0.68
C LEU A 176 -17.83 -4.69 -1.62
N THR A 177 -18.41 -3.92 -2.54
CA THR A 177 -19.39 -4.46 -3.51
C THR A 177 -18.74 -5.40 -4.53
N VAL A 178 -17.49 -5.14 -4.93
CA VAL A 178 -16.69 -6.08 -5.73
C VAL A 178 -16.38 -7.35 -4.94
N PHE A 179 -15.93 -7.23 -3.69
CA PHE A 179 -15.63 -8.37 -2.82
C PHE A 179 -16.84 -9.28 -2.57
N LEU A 180 -18.04 -8.70 -2.48
CA LEU A 180 -19.30 -9.45 -2.36
C LEU A 180 -19.76 -10.13 -3.67
N GLY A 181 -18.99 -10.00 -4.76
CA GLY A 181 -19.29 -10.59 -6.07
C GLY A 181 -20.50 -9.95 -6.75
N LEU A 182 -20.89 -8.73 -6.36
CA LEU A 182 -22.08 -8.08 -6.94
C LEU A 182 -21.85 -7.72 -8.41
N PHE A 183 -20.61 -7.39 -8.78
CA PHE A 183 -20.21 -7.11 -10.15
C PHE A 183 -20.18 -8.37 -11.01
N ASP A 184 -19.69 -9.49 -10.48
CA ASP A 184 -19.71 -10.78 -11.19
C ASP A 184 -21.14 -11.22 -11.53
N ARG A 185 -22.10 -10.98 -10.63
CA ARG A 185 -23.53 -11.29 -10.84
C ARG A 185 -24.18 -10.52 -12.00
N ILE A 186 -23.63 -9.35 -12.35
CA ILE A 186 -24.10 -8.53 -13.47
C ILE A 186 -23.16 -8.64 -14.68
N GLY A 187 -22.26 -9.62 -14.70
CA GLY A 187 -21.37 -9.92 -15.82
C GLY A 187 -20.16 -8.99 -15.94
N ILE A 188 -19.86 -8.19 -14.91
CA ILE A 188 -18.65 -7.35 -14.86
C ILE A 188 -17.56 -8.15 -14.15
N THR A 189 -16.69 -8.78 -14.94
CA THR A 189 -15.56 -9.60 -14.45
C THR A 189 -14.22 -8.95 -14.76
N ALA A 190 -13.14 -9.49 -14.19
CA ALA A 190 -11.79 -9.05 -14.51
C ALA A 190 -11.46 -9.26 -16.00
N ILE A 191 -10.69 -8.33 -16.56
CA ILE A 191 -10.19 -8.40 -17.94
C ILE A 191 -8.82 -9.06 -17.90
N GLU A 192 -8.66 -10.12 -18.70
CA GLU A 192 -7.38 -10.81 -18.87
C GLU A 192 -6.75 -10.41 -20.20
N ALA A 193 -5.49 -9.97 -20.16
CA ALA A 193 -4.72 -9.49 -21.29
C ALA A 193 -3.27 -9.98 -21.20
N GLY A 194 -3.02 -11.17 -21.75
CA GLY A 194 -1.71 -11.82 -21.63
C GLY A 194 -1.41 -12.19 -20.18
N PRO A 195 -0.25 -11.78 -19.61
CA PRO A 195 0.08 -12.05 -18.21
C PRO A 195 -0.65 -11.14 -17.23
N LEU A 196 -1.54 -10.26 -17.71
CA LEU A 196 -2.26 -9.29 -16.89
C LEU A 196 -3.69 -9.73 -16.62
N ARG A 197 -4.11 -9.58 -15.38
CA ARG A 197 -5.49 -9.63 -14.93
C ARG A 197 -5.80 -8.31 -14.25
N ILE A 198 -6.78 -7.59 -14.79
CA ILE A 198 -7.22 -6.29 -14.28
C ILE A 198 -8.66 -6.44 -13.80
N GLY A 199 -8.82 -6.51 -12.49
CA GLY A 199 -10.10 -6.52 -11.79
C GLY A 199 -10.33 -5.24 -11.00
N LEU A 200 -11.61 -4.95 -10.73
CA LEU A 200 -12.00 -3.83 -9.86
C LEU A 200 -11.61 -4.05 -8.38
N GLY A 201 -11.24 -5.28 -8.00
CA GLY A 201 -10.97 -5.71 -6.62
C GLY A 201 -9.48 -5.79 -6.26
N ASP A 202 -8.57 -5.55 -7.19
CA ASP A 202 -7.13 -5.84 -7.01
C ASP A 202 -6.40 -4.87 -6.07
N ALA A 203 -7.11 -3.84 -5.58
CA ALA A 203 -6.60 -2.88 -4.59
C ALA A 203 -7.30 -3.06 -3.25
N THR A 204 -6.53 -3.20 -2.15
CA THR A 204 -7.08 -3.27 -0.79
C THR A 204 -7.73 -1.95 -0.35
N PRO A 205 -8.87 -1.99 0.36
CA PRO A 205 -9.49 -0.79 0.92
C PRO A 205 -8.71 -0.24 2.12
N ALA A 206 -7.77 -1.02 2.67
CA ALA A 206 -6.99 -0.69 3.86
C ALA A 206 -6.27 0.65 3.76
N ILE A 207 -5.66 0.94 2.61
CA ILE A 207 -4.94 2.21 2.42
C ILE A 207 -5.90 3.42 2.47
N PHE A 208 -7.11 3.28 1.94
CA PHE A 208 -8.13 4.32 2.00
C PHE A 208 -8.64 4.54 3.42
N MET A 209 -8.80 3.47 4.20
CA MET A 209 -9.16 3.56 5.62
C MET A 209 -8.13 4.36 6.42
N GLY A 210 -6.84 4.12 6.18
CA GLY A 210 -5.75 4.87 6.79
C GLY A 210 -5.82 6.37 6.49
N SER A 211 -6.00 6.72 5.22
CA SER A 211 -6.11 8.12 4.78
C SER A 211 -7.38 8.80 5.31
N LEU A 212 -8.48 8.07 5.41
CA LEU A 212 -9.72 8.56 6.00
C LEU A 212 -9.53 8.87 7.49
N ALA A 213 -8.86 7.97 8.23
CA ALA A 213 -8.52 8.19 9.63
C ALA A 213 -7.63 9.42 9.82
N ALA A 214 -6.64 9.62 8.95
CA ALA A 214 -5.78 10.81 8.98
C ALA A 214 -6.57 12.10 8.76
N ILE A 215 -7.49 12.13 7.79
CA ILE A 215 -8.35 13.30 7.54
C ILE A 215 -9.26 13.57 8.74
N ALA A 216 -9.87 12.54 9.31
CA ALA A 216 -10.75 12.68 10.47
C ALA A 216 -10.01 13.26 11.69
N LEU A 217 -8.82 12.73 11.99
CA LEU A 217 -7.98 13.15 13.11
C LEU A 217 -7.33 14.52 12.91
N ASN A 218 -7.20 15.00 11.68
CA ASN A 218 -6.69 16.34 11.37
C ASN A 218 -7.69 17.47 11.69
N SER A 219 -8.92 17.15 12.10
CA SER A 219 -9.90 18.12 12.56
C SER A 219 -10.06 18.05 14.08
N ARG A 220 -10.17 19.19 14.77
CA ARG A 220 -10.37 19.22 16.22
C ARG A 220 -11.64 18.48 16.64
N ALA A 221 -12.72 18.62 15.86
CA ALA A 221 -13.98 17.91 16.10
C ALA A 221 -13.85 16.39 15.89
N GLY A 222 -13.16 15.95 14.85
CA GLY A 222 -12.92 14.52 14.60
C GLY A 222 -11.97 13.91 15.63
N PHE A 223 -10.90 14.61 16.01
CA PHE A 223 -10.00 14.19 17.08
C PHE A 223 -10.75 14.00 18.41
N GLY A 224 -11.61 14.95 18.78
CA GLY A 224 -12.41 14.84 20.02
C GLY A 224 -13.42 13.69 20.04
N ARG A 225 -13.82 13.17 18.88
CA ARG A 225 -14.73 12.01 18.77
C ARG A 225 -14.01 10.66 18.80
N ILE A 226 -12.74 10.63 18.35
CA ILE A 226 -11.97 9.40 18.13
C ILE A 226 -10.93 9.18 19.23
N ALA A 227 -10.36 10.25 19.79
CA ALA A 227 -9.43 10.12 20.90
C ALA A 227 -10.20 9.57 22.12
N PRO A 228 -9.66 8.54 22.80
CA PRO A 228 -10.31 8.01 23.99
C PRO A 228 -10.43 9.13 25.04
N LEU A 229 -11.63 9.22 25.63
CA LEU A 229 -11.89 9.92 26.89
C LEU A 229 -11.06 9.31 28.03
#